data_AF-A0A2I3CIZ8-F1
#
_entry.id   AF-A0A2I3CIZ8-F1
#
_cell.length_a   1.000
_cell.length_b   1.000
_cell.length_c   1.000
_cell.angle_alpha   90.00
_cell.angle_beta   90.00
_cell.angle_gamma   90.00
#
_symmetry.space_group_name_H-M   'P 1'
#
loop_
_entity.id
_entity.type
_entity.pdbx_description
1 polymer ?
#
loop_
_entity_poly.entity_id
_entity_poly.type
_entity_poly.pdbx_seq_one_letter_code
_entity_poly.pdbx_strand_id
1 'polypeptide(L)'
;MNMMKTSLAAALLVALVGCQSTAEPEAATEPVVNMSQDEVVAFMKACDNPDSTAKGPISKPLFVVGTFADSDWKHVPQRQYTYKGNNFYQAVVQEKVGSYKMQYATELWFPQFTAKGNRMNVGELTPLTFGGYGTDTSVDIKEDGKYVWSLQFEGKGKPVHVMVNKCQ
;
A
#
# COMPACT_ATOMS: atom_id res chain seq x y z
N MET A 1 30.07 -33.95 -63.54
CA MET A 1 29.71 -32.88 -64.48
C MET A 1 28.51 -32.17 -63.88
N ASN A 2 28.52 -30.95 -63.34
CA ASN A 2 29.50 -29.89 -63.23
C ASN A 2 29.28 -29.14 -61.90
N MET A 3 30.39 -28.70 -61.29
CA MET A 3 30.43 -27.56 -60.38
C MET A 3 29.89 -26.30 -61.07
N MET A 4 29.17 -25.45 -60.34
CA MET A 4 29.28 -24.01 -60.51
C MET A 4 29.05 -23.31 -59.16
N LYS A 5 30.14 -22.76 -58.63
CA LYS A 5 30.18 -21.72 -57.60
C LYS A 5 29.86 -20.39 -58.28
N THR A 6 29.10 -19.51 -57.63
CA THR A 6 29.26 -18.06 -57.78
C THR A 6 28.71 -17.32 -56.57
N SER A 7 29.58 -16.49 -56.00
CA SER A 7 29.34 -15.57 -54.89
C SER A 7 28.89 -14.19 -55.36
N LEU A 8 28.46 -13.39 -54.37
CA LEU A 8 28.54 -11.92 -54.21
C LEU A 8 27.28 -11.05 -54.43
N ALA A 9 26.99 -10.32 -53.34
CA ALA A 9 26.65 -8.90 -53.22
C ALA A 9 25.18 -8.51 -52.93
N ALA A 10 24.97 -8.25 -51.63
CA ALA A 10 24.21 -7.19 -50.96
C ALA A 10 23.27 -6.27 -51.78
N ALA A 11 22.05 -6.13 -51.26
CA ALA A 11 21.36 -4.85 -51.17
C ALA A 11 20.54 -4.81 -49.87
N LEU A 12 20.94 -3.90 -48.96
CA LEU A 12 20.17 -3.49 -47.78
C LEU A 12 18.87 -2.81 -48.22
N LEU A 13 17.74 -3.21 -47.64
CA LEU A 13 16.57 -2.35 -47.45
C LEU A 13 15.95 -2.69 -46.08
N VAL A 14 16.31 -1.92 -45.07
CA VAL A 14 15.65 -1.92 -43.77
C VAL A 14 14.43 -1.00 -43.88
N ALA A 15 13.25 -1.59 -44.04
CA ALA A 15 11.99 -0.88 -43.82
C ALA A 15 11.56 -1.14 -42.38
N LEU A 16 11.80 -0.16 -41.51
CA LEU A 16 11.25 -0.09 -40.16
C LEU A 16 9.73 0.08 -40.24
N VAL A 17 8.98 -1.03 -40.17
CA VAL A 17 7.55 -0.98 -39.90
C VAL A 17 7.39 -0.86 -38.39
N GLY A 18 6.88 0.30 -37.97
CA GLY A 18 6.88 0.78 -36.60
C GLY A 18 6.18 -0.14 -35.60
N CYS A 19 6.76 -0.19 -34.40
CA CYS A 19 6.09 -0.65 -33.19
C CYS A 19 4.82 0.18 -32.97
N GLN A 20 3.65 -0.39 -33.24
CA GLN A 20 2.42 0.08 -32.61
C GLN A 20 2.47 -0.35 -31.14
N SER A 21 3.06 0.51 -30.31
CA SER A 21 2.89 0.45 -28.87
C SER A 21 1.45 0.84 -28.58
N THR A 22 0.62 -0.15 -28.27
CA THR A 22 -0.68 0.07 -27.64
C THR A 22 -0.41 0.71 -26.29
N ALA A 23 -0.57 2.03 -26.19
CA ALA A 23 -0.60 2.71 -24.91
C ALA A 23 -1.84 2.19 -24.16
N GLU A 24 -1.62 1.43 -23.09
CA GLU A 24 -2.66 1.17 -22.11
C GLU A 24 -3.18 2.53 -21.60
N PRO A 25 -4.51 2.69 -21.40
CA PRO A 25 -5.01 3.92 -20.81
C PRO A 25 -4.36 4.08 -19.44
N GLU A 26 -3.58 5.16 -19.28
CA GLU A 26 -3.09 5.60 -17.98
C GLU A 26 -4.30 5.64 -17.05
N ALA A 27 -4.29 4.75 -16.05
CA ALA A 27 -5.30 4.76 -15.01
C ALA A 27 -5.33 6.17 -14.44
N ALA A 28 -6.46 6.87 -14.59
CA ALA A 28 -6.64 8.21 -14.09
C ALA A 28 -6.27 8.23 -12.60
N THR A 29 -5.12 8.81 -12.28
CA THR A 29 -4.73 9.06 -10.89
C THR A 29 -5.71 10.07 -10.32
N GLU A 30 -6.35 9.73 -9.19
CA GLU A 30 -7.19 10.68 -8.47
C GLU A 30 -6.37 11.96 -8.17
N PRO A 31 -6.97 13.15 -8.33
CA PRO A 31 -6.32 14.39 -7.95
C PRO A 31 -5.93 14.30 -6.47
N VAL A 32 -4.68 14.68 -6.17
CA VAL A 32 -4.21 14.79 -4.78
C VAL A 32 -5.05 15.87 -4.10
N VAL A 33 -6.04 15.47 -3.32
CA VAL A 33 -6.81 16.41 -2.51
C VAL A 33 -5.85 16.94 -1.45
N ASN A 34 -5.57 18.23 -1.52
CA ASN A 34 -4.70 18.90 -0.56
C ASN A 34 -5.49 19.12 0.74
N MET A 35 -5.66 18.03 1.51
CA MET A 35 -6.33 18.04 2.80
C MET A 35 -5.45 18.73 3.84
N SER A 36 -6.06 19.55 4.69
CA SER A 36 -5.40 20.04 5.91
C SER A 36 -5.09 18.87 6.86
N GLN A 37 -4.14 19.08 7.77
CA GLN A 37 -3.77 18.06 8.74
C GLN A 37 -4.96 17.64 9.63
N ASP A 38 -5.86 18.56 9.96
CA ASP A 38 -7.06 18.27 10.76
C ASP A 38 -8.04 17.39 9.99
N GLU A 39 -8.21 17.62 8.68
CA GLU A 39 -9.03 16.77 7.82
C GLU A 39 -8.42 15.36 7.67
N VAL A 40 -7.09 15.27 7.55
CA VAL A 40 -6.40 13.97 7.53
C VAL A 40 -6.65 13.21 8.83
N VAL A 41 -6.49 13.87 9.98
CA VAL A 41 -6.74 13.27 11.29
C VAL A 41 -8.20 12.84 11.42
N ALA A 42 -9.15 13.69 11.02
CA ALA A 42 -10.57 13.36 11.07
C ALA A 42 -10.88 12.12 10.21
N PHE A 43 -10.36 12.06 8.98
CA PHE A 43 -10.55 10.93 8.08
C PHE A 43 -9.95 9.65 8.65
N MET A 44 -8.69 9.68 9.10
CA MET A 44 -7.98 8.49 9.61
C MET A 44 -8.56 7.95 10.92
N LYS A 45 -9.29 8.78 11.69
CA LYS A 45 -9.96 8.35 12.94
C LYS A 45 -11.35 7.76 12.72
N ALA A 46 -12.00 8.09 11.60
CA ALA A 46 -13.34 7.60 11.29
C ALA A 46 -13.30 6.10 10.94
N CYS A 47 -14.22 5.34 11.54
CA CYS A 47 -14.30 3.88 11.40
C CYS A 47 -15.30 3.42 10.33
N ASP A 48 -15.98 4.36 9.69
CA ASP A 48 -17.12 4.16 8.81
C ASP A 48 -16.96 4.90 7.47
N ASN A 49 -15.74 5.33 7.13
CA ASN A 49 -15.47 5.90 5.81
C ASN A 49 -15.92 4.91 4.71
N PRO A 50 -16.62 5.40 3.68
CA PRO A 50 -17.09 4.56 2.59
C PRO A 50 -15.92 3.97 1.82
N ASP A 51 -16.13 2.76 1.30
CA ASP A 51 -15.18 2.16 0.36
C ASP A 51 -15.21 2.91 -0.97
N SER A 52 -14.05 3.09 -1.58
CA SER A 52 -13.93 3.65 -2.93
C SER A 52 -13.79 2.54 -3.96
N THR A 53 -14.45 2.70 -5.11
CA THR A 53 -14.29 1.82 -6.28
C THR A 53 -13.12 2.24 -7.17
N ALA A 54 -12.47 3.37 -6.89
CA ALA A 54 -11.32 3.83 -7.65
C ALA A 54 -10.07 2.99 -7.37
N LYS A 55 -9.06 3.15 -8.22
CA LYS A 55 -7.76 2.49 -8.03
C LYS A 55 -6.89 3.35 -7.12
N GLY A 56 -6.57 2.84 -5.94
CA GLY A 56 -5.62 3.49 -5.05
C GLY A 56 -4.14 3.25 -5.44
N PRO A 57 -3.20 3.98 -4.82
CA PRO A 57 -1.76 3.91 -5.09
C PRO A 57 -1.11 2.52 -4.90
N ILE A 58 -1.64 1.72 -3.99
CA ILE A 58 -1.23 0.34 -3.71
C ILE A 58 -2.31 -0.58 -4.30
N SER A 59 -2.00 -1.23 -5.42
CA SER A 59 -2.96 -2.08 -6.14
C SER A 59 -2.98 -3.54 -5.69
N LYS A 60 -2.05 -3.93 -4.81
CA LYS A 60 -1.96 -5.28 -4.24
C LYS A 60 -2.67 -5.30 -2.88
N PRO A 61 -3.25 -6.45 -2.47
CA PRO A 61 -3.77 -6.62 -1.12
C PRO A 61 -2.73 -6.20 -0.08
N LEU A 62 -3.12 -5.30 0.82
CA LEU A 62 -2.29 -4.72 1.87
C LEU A 62 -2.91 -5.08 3.21
N PHE A 63 -2.09 -5.39 4.21
CA PHE A 63 -2.55 -5.88 5.51
C PHE A 63 -1.81 -5.21 6.65
N VAL A 64 -2.44 -5.15 7.82
CA VAL A 64 -1.72 -4.96 9.09
C VAL A 64 -1.32 -6.34 9.61
N VAL A 65 -0.02 -6.60 9.71
CA VAL A 65 0.53 -7.93 10.00
C VAL A 65 1.47 -7.85 11.19
N GLY A 66 1.25 -8.68 12.20
CA GLY A 66 2.02 -8.57 13.43
C GLY A 66 1.67 -9.62 14.46
N THR A 67 2.09 -9.38 15.70
CA THR A 67 1.91 -10.26 16.86
C THR A 67 0.47 -10.32 17.39
N PHE A 68 -0.52 -10.08 16.53
CA PHE A 68 -1.92 -10.14 16.91
C PHE A 68 -2.36 -11.58 17.12
N ALA A 69 -3.18 -11.84 18.13
CA ALA A 69 -3.56 -13.20 18.53
C ALA A 69 -4.30 -13.99 17.44
N ASP A 70 -5.01 -13.29 16.56
CA ASP A 70 -5.80 -13.86 15.46
C ASP A 70 -5.01 -14.11 14.18
N SER A 71 -3.80 -13.54 14.05
CA SER A 71 -3.01 -13.61 12.81
C SER A 71 -1.58 -14.11 13.00
N ASP A 72 -0.90 -13.70 14.08
CA ASP A 72 0.50 -14.03 14.40
C ASP A 72 1.42 -14.07 13.16
N TRP A 73 1.74 -12.88 12.64
CA TRP A 73 2.57 -12.68 11.44
C TRP A 73 2.02 -13.23 10.12
N LYS A 74 0.77 -13.70 10.08
CA LYS A 74 0.09 -14.13 8.84
C LYS A 74 -0.76 -13.01 8.26
N HIS A 75 -0.82 -12.96 6.94
CA HIS A 75 -1.80 -12.14 6.21
C HIS A 75 -3.16 -12.83 6.31
N VAL A 76 -4.13 -12.21 6.98
CA VAL A 76 -5.47 -12.75 7.17
C VAL A 76 -6.53 -11.79 6.65
N PRO A 77 -7.65 -12.27 6.07
CA PRO A 77 -8.66 -11.40 5.45
C PRO A 77 -9.22 -10.33 6.38
N GLN A 78 -9.43 -10.63 7.68
CA GLN A 78 -9.96 -9.65 8.63
C GLN A 78 -9.03 -8.45 8.91
N ARG A 79 -7.74 -8.56 8.55
CA ARG A 79 -6.72 -7.50 8.71
C ARG A 79 -6.32 -6.86 7.39
N GLN A 80 -7.04 -7.20 6.31
CA GLN A 80 -6.83 -6.58 5.01
C GLN A 80 -7.35 -5.14 5.03
N TYR A 81 -6.57 -4.24 4.47
CA TYR A 81 -6.96 -2.87 4.23
C TYR A 81 -7.90 -2.77 3.01
N THR A 82 -8.93 -1.96 3.15
CA THR A 82 -9.79 -1.53 2.05
C THR A 82 -9.45 -0.10 1.62
N TYR A 83 -9.47 0.16 0.32
CA TYR A 83 -9.27 1.51 -0.20
C TYR A 83 -10.49 2.39 0.05
N LYS A 84 -10.27 3.58 0.60
CA LYS A 84 -11.32 4.52 1.01
C LYS A 84 -11.39 5.77 0.13
N GLY A 85 -10.59 5.82 -0.94
CA GLY A 85 -10.42 7.03 -1.75
C GLY A 85 -9.38 7.97 -1.14
N ASN A 86 -9.03 9.03 -1.86
CA ASN A 86 -8.11 10.08 -1.40
C ASN A 86 -6.75 9.52 -0.91
N ASN A 87 -6.29 8.42 -1.50
CA ASN A 87 -5.08 7.69 -1.11
C ASN A 87 -5.07 7.11 0.33
N PHE A 88 -6.24 6.93 0.94
CA PHE A 88 -6.37 6.29 2.25
C PHE A 88 -6.77 4.82 2.14
N TYR A 89 -6.20 4.04 3.05
CA TYR A 89 -6.50 2.63 3.24
C TYR A 89 -6.86 2.40 4.68
N GLN A 90 -7.94 1.67 4.96
CA GLN A 90 -8.36 1.37 6.33
C GLN A 90 -8.71 -0.10 6.54
N ALA A 91 -8.30 -0.62 7.70
CA ALA A 91 -8.73 -1.92 8.23
C ALA A 91 -9.37 -1.67 9.60
N VAL A 92 -10.59 -2.18 9.80
CA VAL A 92 -11.33 -1.97 11.04
C VAL A 92 -11.48 -3.30 11.76
N VAL A 93 -10.83 -3.43 12.91
CA VAL A 93 -10.59 -4.72 13.58
C VAL A 93 -10.96 -4.62 15.06
N GLN A 94 -11.45 -5.72 15.63
CA GLN A 94 -11.62 -5.84 17.07
C GLN A 94 -10.26 -6.19 17.71
N GLU A 95 -9.72 -5.28 18.49
CA GLU A 95 -8.45 -5.48 19.20
C GLU A 95 -8.68 -5.73 20.70
N LYS A 96 -7.64 -6.26 21.33
CA LYS A 96 -7.54 -6.49 22.77
C LYS A 96 -6.50 -5.55 23.37
N VAL A 97 -6.59 -5.35 24.69
CA VAL A 97 -5.51 -4.71 25.44
C VAL A 97 -4.20 -5.49 25.25
N GLY A 98 -3.11 -4.79 24.96
CA GLY A 98 -1.82 -5.43 24.74
C GLY A 98 -0.80 -4.56 24.01
N SER A 99 0.43 -5.03 24.01
CA SER A 99 1.53 -4.48 23.21
C SER A 99 1.68 -5.29 21.94
N TYR A 100 1.65 -4.62 20.79
CA TYR A 100 1.73 -5.25 19.48
C TYR A 100 2.99 -4.80 18.75
N LYS A 101 3.61 -5.73 18.03
CA LYS A 101 4.59 -5.45 16.98
C LYS A 101 3.99 -5.77 15.63
N MET A 102 4.16 -4.89 14.65
CA MET A 102 3.56 -5.06 13.33
C MET A 102 4.33 -4.35 12.21
N GLN A 103 4.01 -4.75 10.98
CA GLN A 103 4.27 -4.01 9.77
C GLN A 103 3.00 -3.91 8.92
N TYR A 104 3.04 -3.05 7.92
CA TYR A 104 1.99 -2.92 6.93
C TYR A 104 2.51 -3.45 5.61
N ALA A 105 2.02 -4.60 5.17
CA ALA A 105 2.68 -5.34 4.09
C ALA A 105 1.68 -5.96 3.12
N THR A 106 2.12 -6.08 1.87
CA THR A 106 1.48 -6.98 0.92
C THR A 106 1.88 -8.42 1.22
N GLU A 107 1.14 -9.39 0.68
CA GLU A 107 1.37 -10.82 0.94
C GLU A 107 2.80 -11.30 0.61
N LEU A 108 3.43 -10.66 -0.38
CA LEU A 108 4.81 -10.94 -0.79
C LEU A 108 5.85 -10.11 -0.03
N TRP A 109 5.43 -9.39 1.01
CA TRP A 109 6.24 -8.46 1.80
C TRP A 109 6.85 -7.32 0.96
N PHE A 110 6.31 -7.05 -0.23
CA PHE A 110 6.79 -5.99 -1.11
C PHE A 110 5.62 -5.30 -1.86
N PRO A 111 5.35 -4.01 -1.61
CA PRO A 111 5.98 -3.18 -0.58
C PRO A 111 5.59 -3.59 0.85
N GLN A 112 6.43 -3.18 1.79
CA GLN A 112 6.15 -3.21 3.24
C GLN A 112 6.49 -1.83 3.84
N PHE A 113 5.80 -1.47 4.92
CA PHE A 113 5.87 -0.16 5.55
C PHE A 113 5.91 -0.27 7.08
N THR A 114 6.44 0.77 7.72
CA THR A 114 6.53 0.91 9.16
C THR A 114 6.35 2.37 9.58
N ALA A 115 5.92 2.61 10.81
CA ALA A 115 5.91 3.95 11.40
C ALA A 115 7.34 4.45 11.60
N LYS A 116 7.56 5.74 11.33
CA LYS A 116 8.86 6.37 11.54
C LYS A 116 9.29 6.23 13.00
N GLY A 117 10.49 5.70 13.21
CA GLY A 117 11.00 5.42 14.56
C GLY A 117 10.49 4.13 15.18
N ASN A 118 9.82 3.26 14.40
CA ASN A 118 9.36 1.93 14.81
C ASN A 118 8.38 1.95 16.01
N ARG A 119 7.68 3.07 16.21
CA ARG A 119 6.70 3.24 17.28
C ARG A 119 5.58 4.17 16.82
N MET A 120 4.38 3.90 17.29
CA MET A 120 3.24 4.82 17.21
C MET A 120 2.43 4.77 18.49
N ASN A 121 1.57 5.77 18.71
CA ASN A 121 0.62 5.80 19.80
C ASN A 121 -0.81 5.78 19.26
N VAL A 122 -1.74 5.23 20.04
CA VAL A 122 -3.18 5.27 19.72
C VAL A 122 -3.65 6.73 19.72
N GLY A 123 -4.34 7.13 18.66
CA GLY A 123 -4.91 8.48 18.51
C GLY A 123 -3.92 9.53 17.99
N GLU A 124 -2.70 9.15 17.61
CA GLU A 124 -1.68 10.07 17.09
C GLU A 124 -1.37 9.80 15.61
N LEU A 125 -1.29 10.90 14.84
CA LEU A 125 -0.83 10.87 13.46
C LEU A 125 0.69 10.68 13.44
N THR A 126 1.16 9.57 12.88
CA THR A 126 2.60 9.23 12.84
C THR A 126 3.07 9.17 11.39
N PRO A 127 4.27 9.68 11.03
CA PRO A 127 4.79 9.51 9.67
C PRO A 127 4.99 8.03 9.32
N LEU A 128 4.61 7.63 8.12
CA LEU A 128 4.83 6.28 7.58
C LEU A 128 6.06 6.28 6.67
N THR A 129 6.89 5.24 6.75
CA THR A 129 8.06 5.04 5.92
C THR A 129 8.05 3.66 5.28
N PHE A 130 8.88 3.46 4.25
CA PHE A 130 9.15 2.11 3.77
C PHE A 130 9.76 1.29 4.90
N GLY A 131 9.29 0.06 5.01
CA GLY A 131 9.79 -0.93 5.95
C GLY A 131 10.78 -1.88 5.28
N GLY A 132 11.14 -2.90 6.04
CA GLY A 132 12.06 -3.95 5.69
C GLY A 132 12.12 -5.01 6.79
N TYR A 133 12.93 -6.02 6.57
CA TYR A 133 13.14 -7.08 7.55
C TYR A 133 13.56 -6.52 8.92
N GLY A 134 12.81 -6.86 9.97
CA GLY A 134 13.07 -6.45 11.36
C GLY A 134 12.75 -4.99 11.70
N THR A 135 12.04 -4.25 10.84
CA THR A 135 11.66 -2.85 11.09
C THR A 135 10.23 -2.71 11.63
N ASP A 136 9.93 -3.45 12.71
CA ASP A 136 8.56 -3.55 13.20
C ASP A 136 8.15 -2.29 13.96
N THR A 137 6.95 -1.77 13.66
CA THR A 137 6.29 -0.77 14.49
C THR A 137 5.84 -1.40 15.80
N SER A 138 5.95 -0.67 16.91
CA SER A 138 5.35 -1.04 18.19
C SER A 138 4.21 -0.10 18.57
N VAL A 139 3.11 -0.63 19.13
CA VAL A 139 2.03 0.15 19.73
C VAL A 139 1.50 -0.53 20.98
N ASP A 140 1.05 0.27 21.94
CA ASP A 140 0.38 -0.20 23.15
C ASP A 140 -1.11 0.19 23.08
N ILE A 141 -1.99 -0.82 23.01
CA ILE A 141 -3.44 -0.66 23.11
C ILE A 141 -3.84 -0.86 24.57
N LYS A 142 -4.44 0.18 25.17
CA LYS A 142 -4.75 0.20 26.62
C LYS A 142 -6.13 -0.35 26.95
N GLU A 143 -6.99 -0.53 25.95
CA GLU A 143 -8.38 -0.93 26.14
C GLU A 143 -8.83 -1.86 25.01
N ASP A 144 -9.58 -2.91 25.35
CA ASP A 144 -10.34 -3.68 24.37
C ASP A 144 -11.27 -2.77 23.58
N GLY A 145 -11.45 -3.05 22.29
CA GLY A 145 -12.38 -2.29 21.47
C GLY A 145 -12.23 -2.53 19.98
N LYS A 146 -13.13 -1.92 19.22
CA LYS A 146 -13.02 -1.82 17.77
C LYS A 146 -12.06 -0.67 17.45
N TYR A 147 -11.08 -0.91 16.59
CA TYR A 147 -10.08 0.07 16.17
C TYR A 147 -10.07 0.19 14.66
N VAL A 148 -9.81 1.40 14.17
CA VAL A 148 -9.44 1.65 12.78
C VAL A 148 -7.94 1.83 12.67
N TRP A 149 -7.34 1.02 11.81
CA TRP A 149 -5.98 1.18 11.33
C TRP A 149 -6.03 1.92 10.00
N SER A 150 -5.27 3.00 9.86
CA SER A 150 -5.32 3.90 8.71
C SER A 150 -3.93 4.14 8.15
N LEU A 151 -3.81 4.06 6.83
CA LEU A 151 -2.59 4.38 6.08
C LEU A 151 -2.92 5.44 5.01
N GLN A 152 -2.00 6.38 4.83
CA GLN A 152 -2.06 7.38 3.76
C GLN A 152 -0.84 7.27 2.85
N PHE A 153 -1.09 7.33 1.55
CA PHE A 153 -0.06 7.33 0.52
C PHE A 153 -0.15 8.56 -0.40
N GLU A 154 0.88 8.75 -1.21
CA GLU A 154 0.95 9.76 -2.27
C GLU A 154 1.41 9.12 -3.59
N GLY A 155 0.91 9.64 -4.72
CA GLY A 155 1.40 9.29 -6.05
C GLY A 155 1.49 7.79 -6.29
N LYS A 156 2.70 7.28 -6.57
CA LYS A 156 2.99 5.86 -6.86
C LYS A 156 3.19 5.01 -5.59
N GLY A 157 2.42 5.26 -4.54
CA GLY A 157 2.48 4.49 -3.28
C GLY A 157 3.57 4.96 -2.32
N LYS A 158 3.98 6.23 -2.40
CA LYS A 158 4.90 6.83 -1.42
C LYS A 158 4.19 6.90 -0.06
N PRO A 159 4.75 6.35 1.02
CA PRO A 159 4.11 6.38 2.35
C PRO A 159 4.14 7.81 2.92
N VAL A 160 3.05 8.18 3.61
CA VAL A 160 2.90 9.52 4.22
C VAL A 160 2.62 9.41 5.72
N HIS A 161 1.45 8.86 6.08
CA HIS A 161 1.01 8.77 7.48
C HIS A 161 0.43 7.41 7.83
N VAL A 162 0.50 7.10 9.11
CA VAL A 162 -0.17 5.98 9.77
C VAL A 162 -0.81 6.43 11.06
N MET A 163 -1.97 5.85 11.36
CA MET A 163 -2.70 6.11 12.58
C MET A 163 -3.50 4.87 12.99
N VAL A 164 -3.60 4.65 14.30
CA VAL A 164 -4.57 3.71 14.86
C VAL A 164 -5.43 4.48 15.85
N ASN A 165 -6.74 4.30 15.79
CA ASN A 165 -7.66 5.00 16.66
C ASN A 165 -8.79 4.08 17.11
N LYS A 166 -9.22 4.20 18.37
CA LYS A 166 -10.39 3.47 18.87
C LYS A 166 -11.65 4.05 18.23
N CYS A 167 -12.55 3.19 17.76
CA CYS A 167 -13.87 3.60 17.29
C CYS A 167 -14.73 4.07 18.47
N GLN A 168 -15.57 5.06 18.22
CA GLN A 168 -16.58 5.53 19.18
C GLN A 168 -17.73 4.53 19.30
#